data_AF-T1CFD1-F1
#
_entry.id   AF-T1CFD1-F1
#
_cell.length_a   1.000
_cell.length_b   1.000
_cell.length_c   1.000
_cell.angle_alpha   90.00
_cell.angle_beta   90.00
_cell.angle_gamma   90.00
#
_symmetry.space_group_name_H-M   'P 1'
#
loop_
_entity.id
_entity.type
_entity.pdbx_description
1 polymer ?
#
loop_
_entity_poly.entity_id
_entity_poly.type
_entity_poly.pdbx_seq_one_letter_code
_entity_poly.pdbx_strand_id
1 'polypeptide(L)'
;MDLGLERVGQVRDLLGIFPAFPILMVAGTNGKGSACAYLTATLKAAGYRVGTYTSPHLVRYNERVVVDGIPVSDAQLCAAFARIEAARQAISLTPFEFGTLAAVDIFQRASVDVAVLEVGLGGRLDAVNLFEPVVSLVTGIALDHEMWLGSTREAIGAEKAGIFRAGVPALCADP
;
A
#
# COMPACT_ATOMS: atom_id res chain seq x y z
N MET A 1 -15.29 6.79 5.89
CA MET A 1 -14.34 5.90 5.19
C MET A 1 -15.15 4.73 4.68
N ASP A 2 -14.96 4.29 3.44
CA ASP A 2 -15.68 3.14 2.87
C ASP A 2 -14.66 2.03 2.65
N LEU A 3 -14.77 0.94 3.42
CA LEU A 3 -13.83 -0.17 3.40
C LEU A 3 -14.39 -1.30 2.54
N GLY A 4 -13.73 -1.58 1.42
CA GLY A 4 -14.12 -2.63 0.50
C GLY A 4 -13.18 -2.70 -0.69
N LEU A 5 -12.91 -3.90 -1.19
CA LEU A 5 -11.96 -4.11 -2.29
C LEU A 5 -12.62 -4.18 -3.67
N GLU A 6 -13.93 -4.40 -3.73
CA GLU A 6 -14.64 -4.65 -4.99
C GLU A 6 -14.57 -3.46 -5.95
N ARG A 7 -14.95 -2.26 -5.50
CA ARG A 7 -14.95 -1.03 -6.32
C ARG A 7 -13.56 -0.71 -6.85
N VAL A 8 -12.57 -0.66 -5.95
CA VAL A 8 -11.19 -0.31 -6.32
C VAL A 8 -10.53 -1.40 -7.17
N GLY A 9 -10.89 -2.68 -6.96
CA GLY A 9 -10.45 -3.81 -7.77
C GLY A 9 -10.97 -3.74 -9.21
N GLN A 10 -12.22 -3.36 -9.43
CA GLN A 10 -12.77 -3.13 -10.78
C GLN A 10 -11.98 -2.05 -11.52
N VAL A 11 -11.65 -0.94 -10.86
CA VAL A 11 -10.86 0.14 -11.49
C VAL A 11 -9.42 -0.29 -11.76
N ARG A 12 -8.79 -1.06 -10.86
CA ARG A 12 -7.47 -1.67 -11.08
C ARG A 12 -7.47 -2.50 -12.38
N ASP A 13 -8.49 -3.32 -12.58
CA ASP A 13 -8.60 -4.21 -13.74
C ASP A 13 -8.81 -3.44 -15.04
N LEU A 14 -9.68 -2.42 -15.02
CA LEU A 14 -9.88 -1.53 -16.16
C LEU A 14 -8.62 -0.74 -16.55
N LEU A 15 -7.77 -0.39 -15.57
CA LEU A 15 -6.50 0.29 -15.80
C LEU A 15 -5.37 -0.63 -16.27
N GLY A 16 -5.49 -1.94 -16.05
CA GLY A 16 -4.40 -2.88 -16.28
C GLY A 16 -3.24 -2.72 -15.28
N ILE A 17 -3.54 -2.39 -14.02
CA ILE A 17 -2.54 -2.31 -12.96
C ILE A 17 -2.31 -3.72 -12.40
N PHE A 18 -1.41 -4.44 -13.06
CA PHE A 18 -0.99 -5.79 -12.71
C PHE A 18 0.53 -5.81 -12.53
N PRO A 19 1.02 -5.51 -11.32
CA PRO A 19 2.45 -5.46 -11.03
C PRO A 19 3.14 -6.77 -11.41
N ALA A 20 4.16 -6.67 -12.25
CA ALA A 20 5.05 -7.79 -12.59
C ALA A 20 6.26 -7.88 -11.63
N PHE A 21 6.37 -6.96 -10.68
CA PHE A 21 7.43 -6.90 -9.68
C PHE A 21 6.95 -7.43 -8.32
N PRO A 22 7.84 -8.00 -7.50
CA PRO A 22 7.53 -8.42 -6.13
C PRO A 22 7.07 -7.25 -5.25
N ILE A 23 6.12 -7.55 -4.34
CA ILE A 23 5.56 -6.59 -3.38
C ILE A 23 5.84 -7.06 -1.95
N LEU A 24 6.37 -6.16 -1.13
CA LEU A 24 6.47 -6.31 0.32
C LEU A 24 5.34 -5.49 0.95
N MET A 25 4.43 -6.14 1.67
CA MET A 25 3.27 -5.47 2.27
C MET A 25 3.45 -5.30 3.77
N VAL A 26 3.21 -4.10 4.28
CA VAL A 26 3.45 -3.75 5.70
C VAL A 26 2.19 -3.22 6.35
N ALA A 27 1.65 -3.98 7.30
CA ALA A 27 0.58 -3.58 8.20
C ALA A 27 1.09 -3.45 9.65
N GLY A 28 0.25 -2.90 10.52
CA GLY A 28 0.60 -2.64 11.92
C GLY A 28 -0.17 -1.47 12.49
N THR A 29 -0.24 -1.37 13.83
CA THR A 29 -0.73 -0.14 14.48
C THR A 29 0.36 0.93 14.37
N ASN A 30 1.55 0.65 14.92
CA ASN A 30 2.71 1.54 14.89
C ASN A 30 3.90 0.92 14.15
N GLY A 31 4.84 1.75 13.68
CA GLY A 31 6.11 1.29 13.11
C GLY A 31 6.08 0.92 11.62
N LYS A 32 4.93 1.00 10.94
CA LYS A 32 4.77 0.72 9.51
C LYS A 32 5.70 1.56 8.64
N GLY A 33 5.61 2.89 8.74
CA GLY A 33 6.48 3.82 7.99
C GLY A 33 7.98 3.59 8.23
N SER A 34 8.39 3.33 9.48
CA SER A 34 9.80 3.01 9.80
C SER A 34 10.25 1.70 9.17
N ALA A 35 9.42 0.65 9.23
CA ALA A 35 9.71 -0.62 8.56
C ALA A 35 9.81 -0.43 7.05
N CYS A 36 8.91 0.35 6.44
CA CYS A 36 8.97 0.67 5.01
C CYS A 36 10.26 1.42 4.65
N ALA A 37 10.70 2.36 5.49
CA ALA A 37 11.95 3.09 5.30
C ALA A 37 13.18 2.16 5.38
N TYR A 38 13.24 1.26 6.37
CA TYR A 38 14.32 0.28 6.48
C TYR A 38 14.35 -0.68 5.28
N LEU A 39 13.21 -1.27 4.91
CA LEU A 39 13.11 -2.14 3.74
C LEU A 39 13.56 -1.43 2.46
N THR A 40 13.09 -0.21 2.26
CA THR A 40 13.47 0.61 1.09
C THR A 40 14.96 0.88 1.06
N ALA A 41 15.56 1.30 2.18
CA ALA A 41 16.99 1.58 2.26
C ALA A 41 17.83 0.31 2.02
N THR A 42 17.45 -0.82 2.60
CA THR A 42 18.15 -2.10 2.42
C THR A 42 18.08 -2.59 0.97
N LEU A 43 16.89 -2.58 0.36
CA LEU A 43 16.70 -3.02 -1.02
C LEU A 43 17.45 -2.10 -2.01
N LYS A 44 17.41 -0.79 -1.79
CA LYS A 44 18.20 0.17 -2.56
C LYS A 44 19.71 -0.08 -2.43
N ALA A 45 20.20 -0.32 -1.21
CA ALA A 45 21.61 -0.62 -0.97
C ALA A 45 22.04 -1.93 -1.64
N ALA A 46 21.10 -2.87 -1.85
CA ALA A 46 21.31 -4.09 -2.63
C ALA A 46 21.22 -3.89 -4.15
N GLY A 47 21.00 -2.67 -4.64
CA GLY A 47 21.01 -2.32 -6.07
C GLY A 47 19.65 -2.38 -6.75
N TYR A 48 18.55 -2.61 -6.03
CA TYR A 48 17.20 -2.62 -6.61
C TYR A 48 16.63 -1.21 -6.76
N ARG A 49 15.90 -0.99 -7.85
CA ARG A 49 15.04 0.17 -8.05
C ARG A 49 13.74 -0.04 -7.28
N VAL A 50 13.60 0.64 -6.14
CA VAL A 50 12.47 0.41 -5.21
C VAL A 50 11.35 1.45 -5.40
N GLY A 51 10.11 0.99 -5.49
CA GLY A 51 8.91 1.83 -5.28
C GLY A 51 8.44 1.75 -3.83
N THR A 52 8.15 2.88 -3.19
CA THR A 52 7.69 2.91 -1.80
C THR A 52 6.43 3.73 -1.69
N TYR A 53 5.37 3.12 -1.16
CA TYR A 53 4.10 3.78 -0.87
C TYR A 53 3.86 3.85 0.64
N THR A 54 3.73 5.07 1.17
CA THR A 54 3.52 5.34 2.60
C THR A 54 2.40 6.33 2.86
N SER A 55 1.85 6.32 4.08
CA SER A 55 0.85 7.31 4.51
C SER A 55 0.82 7.51 6.03
N PRO A 56 0.41 8.69 6.53
CA PRO A 56 0.11 9.92 5.81
C PRO A 56 1.40 10.62 5.29
N HIS A 57 1.25 11.81 4.71
CA HIS A 57 2.38 12.71 4.43
C HIS A 57 2.44 13.82 5.48
N LEU A 58 3.59 14.46 5.64
CA LEU A 58 3.78 15.56 6.58
C LEU A 58 3.59 16.93 5.92
N VAL A 59 4.22 17.17 4.75
CA VAL A 59 4.20 18.49 4.10
C VAL A 59 3.63 18.42 2.69
N ARG A 60 4.07 17.45 1.89
CA ARG A 60 3.69 17.31 0.47
C ARG A 60 3.13 15.93 0.19
N TYR A 61 2.08 15.87 -0.63
CA TYR A 61 1.47 14.61 -1.02
C TYR A 61 2.47 13.64 -1.67
N ASN A 62 3.45 14.17 -2.40
CA ASN A 62 4.51 13.43 -3.09
C ASN A 62 5.32 12.53 -2.15
N GLU A 63 5.41 12.87 -0.85
CA GLU A 63 6.08 12.03 0.16
C GLU A 63 5.50 10.62 0.22
N ARG A 64 4.24 10.45 -0.18
CA ARG A 64 3.57 9.15 -0.17
C ARG A 64 4.06 8.20 -1.25
N VAL A 65 4.57 8.72 -2.38
CA VAL A 65 4.93 7.91 -3.54
C VAL A 65 6.37 8.22 -3.91
N VAL A 66 7.26 7.29 -3.61
CA VAL A 66 8.71 7.44 -3.78
C VAL A 66 9.20 6.38 -4.75
N VAL A 67 9.99 6.79 -5.74
CA VAL A 67 10.68 5.87 -6.66
C VAL A 67 12.17 6.11 -6.52
N ASP A 68 12.90 5.04 -6.23
CA ASP A 68 14.35 5.08 -6.04
C ASP A 68 14.78 6.14 -5.01
N GLY A 69 14.03 6.25 -3.92
CA GLY A 69 14.28 7.21 -2.83
C GLY A 69 14.00 8.68 -3.18
N ILE A 70 13.41 8.96 -4.34
CA ILE A 70 13.02 10.31 -4.76
C ILE A 70 11.49 10.39 -4.81
N PRO A 71 10.84 11.31 -4.07
CA PRO A 71 9.42 11.58 -4.21
C PRO A 71 9.07 11.92 -5.67
N VAL A 72 7.98 11.35 -6.17
CA VAL A 72 7.52 11.60 -7.55
C VAL A 72 7.08 13.06 -7.71
N SER A 73 7.18 13.60 -8.92
CA SER A 73 6.72 14.97 -9.22
C SER A 73 5.20 15.09 -9.27
N ASP A 74 4.69 16.31 -9.13
CA ASP A 74 3.27 16.63 -9.30
C ASP A 74 2.78 16.20 -10.69
N ALA A 75 3.60 16.40 -11.73
CA ALA A 75 3.28 15.98 -13.09
C ALA A 75 3.06 14.45 -13.19
N GLN A 76 3.90 13.65 -12.51
CA GLN A 76 3.72 12.19 -12.47
C GLN A 76 2.43 11.79 -11.74
N LEU A 77 2.13 12.43 -10.60
CA LEU A 77 0.89 12.20 -9.86
C LEU A 77 -0.34 12.60 -10.67
N CYS A 78 -0.38 13.81 -11.20
CA CYS A 78 -1.49 14.29 -12.03
C CYS A 78 -1.71 13.39 -13.25
N ALA A 79 -0.65 12.90 -13.89
CA ALA A 79 -0.78 11.97 -15.01
C ALA A 79 -1.38 10.62 -14.57
N ALA A 80 -0.97 10.08 -13.41
CA ALA A 80 -1.55 8.85 -12.86
C ALA A 80 -3.03 9.05 -12.48
N PHE A 81 -3.33 10.18 -11.84
CA PHE A 81 -4.69 10.55 -11.48
C PHE A 81 -5.61 10.72 -12.69
N ALA A 82 -5.13 11.37 -13.76
CA ALA A 82 -5.91 11.51 -14.98
C ALA A 82 -6.22 10.14 -15.63
N ARG A 83 -5.29 9.18 -15.58
CA ARG A 83 -5.56 7.82 -16.06
C ARG A 83 -6.63 7.12 -15.23
N ILE A 84 -6.52 7.20 -13.91
CA ILE A 84 -7.50 6.60 -12.98
C ILE A 84 -8.88 7.23 -13.17
N GLU A 85 -8.94 8.56 -13.30
CA GLU A 85 -10.18 9.29 -13.56
C GLU A 85 -10.85 8.85 -14.85
N ALA A 86 -10.08 8.70 -15.93
CA ALA A 86 -10.60 8.23 -17.21
C ALA A 86 -11.10 6.76 -17.14
N ALA A 87 -10.46 5.92 -16.34
CA ALA A 87 -10.78 4.50 -16.25
C ALA A 87 -11.90 4.17 -15.25
N ARG A 88 -12.05 4.94 -14.16
CA ARG A 88 -13.01 4.61 -13.10
C ARG A 88 -14.48 4.75 -13.53
N GLN A 89 -14.75 5.47 -14.62
CA GLN A 89 -16.11 5.71 -15.11
C GLN A 89 -17.03 6.25 -13.99
N ALA A 90 -18.13 5.56 -13.68
CA ALA A 90 -19.06 5.91 -12.61
C ALA A 90 -18.69 5.31 -11.24
N ILE A 91 -17.61 4.53 -11.15
CA ILE A 91 -17.16 3.92 -9.90
C ILE A 91 -16.57 5.01 -9.01
N SER A 92 -17.16 5.17 -7.83
CA SER A 92 -16.63 6.07 -6.80
C SER A 92 -15.41 5.43 -6.15
N LEU A 93 -14.38 6.24 -5.88
CA LEU A 93 -13.19 5.86 -5.14
C LEU A 93 -12.93 6.86 -4.01
N THR A 94 -12.50 6.35 -2.86
CA THR A 94 -12.01 7.19 -1.77
C THR A 94 -10.66 7.81 -2.15
N PRO A 95 -10.25 8.93 -1.51
CA PRO A 95 -8.92 9.52 -1.75
C PRO A 95 -7.76 8.54 -1.49
N PHE A 96 -7.94 7.59 -0.57
CA PHE A 96 -6.93 6.57 -0.29
C PHE A 96 -6.89 5.51 -1.38
N GLU A 97 -8.04 4.98 -1.81
CA GLU A 97 -8.13 4.04 -2.95
C GLU A 97 -7.49 4.65 -4.22
N PHE A 98 -7.80 5.91 -4.50
CA PHE A 98 -7.26 6.65 -5.65
C PHE A 98 -5.73 6.83 -5.57
N GLY A 99 -5.21 7.16 -4.38
CA GLY A 99 -3.78 7.29 -4.13
C GLY A 99 -3.03 5.96 -4.27
N THR A 100 -3.62 4.87 -3.78
CA THR A 100 -3.03 3.53 -3.87
C THR A 100 -2.92 3.06 -5.32
N LEU A 101 -3.98 3.24 -6.12
CA LEU A 101 -3.91 2.93 -7.56
C LEU A 101 -2.85 3.79 -8.28
N ALA A 102 -2.75 5.07 -7.92
CA ALA A 102 -1.76 5.98 -8.52
C ALA A 102 -0.33 5.57 -8.20
N ALA A 103 -0.06 5.19 -6.96
CA ALA A 103 1.27 4.73 -6.54
C ALA A 103 1.71 3.52 -7.39
N VAL A 104 0.84 2.51 -7.52
CA VAL A 104 1.18 1.27 -8.24
C VAL A 104 1.23 1.47 -9.76
N ASP A 105 0.36 2.29 -10.36
CA ASP A 105 0.48 2.70 -11.77
C ASP A 105 1.83 3.40 -12.04
N ILE A 106 2.27 4.27 -11.14
CA ILE A 106 3.57 4.94 -11.26
C ILE A 106 4.70 3.93 -11.14
N PHE A 107 4.66 3.00 -10.19
CA PHE A 107 5.69 1.97 -10.02
C PHE A 107 5.80 1.06 -11.25
N GLN A 108 4.67 0.63 -11.82
CA GLN A 108 4.62 -0.17 -13.05
C GLN A 108 5.25 0.57 -14.23
N ARG A 109 4.93 1.85 -14.41
CA ARG A 109 5.48 2.68 -15.49
C ARG A 109 6.94 3.06 -15.28
N ALA A 110 7.37 3.15 -14.03
CA ALA A 110 8.76 3.41 -13.67
C ALA A 110 9.64 2.15 -13.70
N SER A 111 9.06 0.98 -14.02
CA SER A 111 9.71 -0.33 -14.06
C SER A 111 10.55 -0.58 -12.81
N VAL A 112 9.94 -0.41 -11.64
CA VAL A 112 10.61 -0.75 -10.37
C VAL A 112 10.87 -2.25 -10.30
N ASP A 113 11.95 -2.64 -9.63
CA ASP A 113 12.30 -4.05 -9.43
C ASP A 113 11.52 -4.66 -8.26
N VAL A 114 11.07 -3.83 -7.32
CA VAL A 114 10.35 -4.25 -6.10
C VAL A 114 9.58 -3.07 -5.54
N ALA A 115 8.41 -3.33 -4.94
CA ALA A 115 7.65 -2.31 -4.22
C ALA A 115 7.45 -2.65 -2.74
N VAL A 116 7.46 -1.62 -1.89
CA VAL A 116 7.12 -1.68 -0.47
C VAL A 116 5.85 -0.87 -0.26
N LEU A 117 4.76 -1.54 0.14
CA LEU A 117 3.45 -0.92 0.29
C LEU A 117 3.02 -0.91 1.76
N GLU A 118 2.85 0.28 2.32
CA GLU A 118 2.25 0.49 3.64
C GLU A 118 0.72 0.44 3.56
N VAL A 119 0.11 -0.42 4.37
CA VAL A 119 -1.32 -0.46 4.60
C VAL A 119 -1.76 0.83 5.32
N GLY A 120 -2.82 1.46 4.83
CA GLY A 120 -3.38 2.68 5.43
C GLY A 120 -4.12 2.39 6.73
N LEU A 121 -5.10 1.50 6.69
CA LEU A 121 -5.93 1.15 7.84
C LEU A 121 -6.28 -0.34 7.88
N GLY A 122 -6.08 -0.98 9.04
CA GLY A 122 -6.41 -2.39 9.24
C GLY A 122 -5.47 -3.29 8.42
N GLY A 123 -6.00 -3.88 7.36
CA GLY A 123 -5.30 -4.78 6.45
C GLY A 123 -6.25 -5.45 5.47
N ARG A 124 -7.18 -6.27 5.97
CA ARG A 124 -8.11 -7.10 5.19
C ARG A 124 -8.84 -6.34 4.08
N LEU A 125 -9.34 -5.14 4.36
CA LEU A 125 -10.15 -4.33 3.44
C LEU A 125 -9.42 -3.06 2.96
N ASP A 126 -8.12 -2.95 3.22
CA ASP A 126 -7.32 -1.81 2.78
C ASP A 126 -7.02 -1.91 1.28
N ALA A 127 -7.06 -0.79 0.55
CA ALA A 127 -6.81 -0.78 -0.88
C ALA A 127 -5.45 -1.38 -1.29
N VAL A 128 -4.44 -1.34 -0.41
CA VAL A 128 -3.14 -1.99 -0.65
C VAL A 128 -3.27 -3.51 -0.73
N ASN A 129 -4.24 -4.10 -0.03
CA ASN A 129 -4.50 -5.53 -0.03
C ASN A 129 -5.12 -6.04 -1.34
N LEU A 130 -5.34 -5.17 -2.34
CA LEU A 130 -5.66 -5.56 -3.71
C LEU A 130 -4.53 -6.29 -4.43
N PHE A 131 -3.29 -6.12 -3.97
CA PHE A 131 -2.10 -6.66 -4.61
C PHE A 131 -1.59 -7.89 -3.87
N GLU A 132 -0.88 -8.75 -4.61
CA GLU A 132 -0.37 -10.01 -4.07
C GLU A 132 1.09 -9.84 -3.60
N PRO A 133 1.35 -9.91 -2.28
CA PRO A 133 2.70 -9.76 -1.76
C PRO A 133 3.52 -11.06 -1.89
N VAL A 134 4.85 -10.91 -1.96
CA VAL A 134 5.80 -12.02 -1.81
C VAL A 134 6.27 -12.20 -0.35
N VAL A 135 6.00 -11.20 0.50
CA VAL A 135 6.15 -11.26 1.95
C VAL A 135 5.25 -10.20 2.59
N SER A 136 4.67 -10.55 3.73
CA SER A 136 3.84 -9.65 4.52
C SER A 136 4.40 -9.47 5.93
N LEU A 137 4.34 -8.25 6.45
CA LEU A 137 4.79 -7.89 7.80
C LEU A 137 3.66 -7.22 8.57
N VAL A 138 3.37 -7.72 9.77
CA VAL A 138 2.61 -7.00 10.81
C VAL A 138 3.59 -6.53 11.87
N THR A 139 3.83 -5.22 11.96
CA THR A 139 4.86 -4.64 12.85
C THR A 139 4.49 -4.68 14.33
N GLY A 140 3.21 -4.65 14.66
CA GLY A 140 2.71 -4.67 16.03
C GLY A 140 1.22 -4.35 16.10
N ILE A 141 0.58 -4.81 17.17
CA ILE A 141 -0.85 -4.64 17.44
C ILE A 141 -1.00 -3.78 18.69
N ALA A 142 -1.85 -2.76 18.61
CA ALA A 142 -2.28 -1.95 19.74
C ALA A 142 -3.70 -1.45 19.47
N LEU A 143 -4.41 -1.05 20.54
CA LEU A 143 -5.73 -0.45 20.45
C LEU A 143 -5.64 0.88 19.71
N ASP A 144 -6.26 0.94 18.54
CA ASP A 144 -6.35 2.11 17.68
C ASP A 144 -7.45 1.86 16.64
N HIS A 145 -8.08 2.92 16.15
CA HIS A 145 -9.16 2.86 15.16
C HIS A 145 -10.30 1.87 15.50
N GLU A 146 -10.66 1.76 16.78
CA GLU A 146 -11.61 0.74 17.28
C GLU A 146 -12.97 0.75 16.59
N MET A 147 -13.44 1.93 16.14
CA MET A 147 -14.67 2.09 15.35
C MET A 147 -14.68 1.21 14.08
N TRP A 148 -13.51 0.93 13.51
CA TRP A 148 -13.36 0.18 12.26
C TRP A 148 -12.82 -1.24 12.48
N LEU A 149 -11.94 -1.40 13.47
CA LEU A 149 -11.14 -2.61 13.64
C LEU A 149 -11.58 -3.49 14.82
N GLY A 150 -12.53 -3.01 15.62
CA GLY A 150 -12.97 -3.64 16.87
C GLY A 150 -12.22 -3.14 18.09
N SER A 151 -12.76 -3.45 19.28
CA SER A 151 -12.32 -2.91 20.57
C SER A 151 -11.37 -3.85 21.34
N THR A 152 -10.80 -4.85 20.68
CA THR A 152 -9.84 -5.79 21.29
C THR A 152 -8.61 -5.97 20.43
N ARG A 153 -7.48 -6.36 21.04
CA ARG A 153 -6.25 -6.64 20.31
C ARG A 153 -6.45 -7.77 19.31
N GLU A 154 -7.24 -8.77 19.66
CA GLU A 154 -7.54 -9.93 18.81
C GLU A 154 -8.32 -9.52 17.56
N ALA A 155 -9.33 -8.64 17.70
CA ALA A 155 -10.10 -8.13 16.58
C ALA A 155 -9.22 -7.31 15.62
N ILE A 156 -8.40 -6.41 16.18
CA ILE A 156 -7.46 -5.58 15.41
C ILE A 156 -6.40 -6.45 14.73
N GLY A 157 -5.89 -7.46 15.43
CA GLY A 157 -4.93 -8.42 14.90
C GLY A 157 -5.49 -9.21 13.73
N ALA A 158 -6.75 -9.66 13.81
CA ALA A 158 -7.41 -10.36 12.72
C ALA A 158 -7.56 -9.49 11.46
N GLU A 159 -7.91 -8.21 11.61
CA GLU A 159 -7.96 -7.27 10.49
C GLU A 159 -6.59 -7.06 9.84
N LYS A 160 -5.53 -6.93 10.63
CA LYS A 160 -4.15 -6.75 10.13
C LYS A 160 -3.62 -8.02 9.46
N ALA A 161 -3.89 -9.19 10.04
CA ALA A 161 -3.51 -10.49 9.47
C ALA A 161 -4.18 -10.77 8.12
N GLY A 162 -5.22 -10.01 7.75
CA GLY A 162 -5.84 -10.07 6.43
C GLY A 162 -4.92 -9.77 5.25
N ILE A 163 -3.71 -9.26 5.47
CA ILE A 163 -2.68 -9.13 4.42
C ILE A 163 -1.91 -10.43 4.14
N PHE A 164 -2.00 -11.43 5.01
CA PHE A 164 -1.29 -12.69 4.81
C PHE A 164 -1.87 -13.49 3.65
N ARG A 165 -1.02 -14.31 3.03
CA ARG A 165 -1.38 -15.21 1.92
C ARG A 165 -0.89 -16.61 2.21
N ALA A 166 -1.66 -17.61 1.79
CA ALA A 166 -1.26 -19.01 1.93
C ALA A 166 0.03 -19.28 1.13
N GLY A 167 1.01 -19.95 1.76
CA GLY A 167 2.28 -20.27 1.13
C GLY A 167 3.26 -19.10 0.98
N VAL A 168 2.90 -17.90 1.46
CA VAL A 168 3.76 -16.71 1.45
C VAL A 168 4.27 -16.44 2.86
N PRO A 169 5.57 -16.10 3.06
CA PRO A 169 6.08 -15.73 4.36
C PRO A 169 5.28 -14.60 5.03
N ALA A 170 4.83 -14.85 6.25
CA ALA A 170 4.09 -13.92 7.10
C ALA A 170 4.90 -13.65 8.38
N LEU A 171 5.36 -12.41 8.53
CA LEU A 171 6.16 -11.96 9.67
C LEU A 171 5.27 -11.19 10.64
N CYS A 172 5.28 -11.59 11.91
CA CYS A 172 4.60 -10.88 12.99
C CYS A 172 5.63 -10.45 14.03
N ALA A 173 5.69 -9.17 14.33
CA ALA A 173 6.56 -8.60 15.37
C ALA A 173 5.80 -8.16 16.62
N ASP A 174 4.49 -8.48 16.72
CA ASP A 174 3.72 -8.33 17.96
C ASP A 174 4.19 -9.37 18.99
N PRO A 175 4.41 -8.98 20.26
CA PRO A 175 4.96 -9.86 21.31
C PRO A 175 3.95 -10.86 21.88
#